data_AF-A0A7D5D738-F1
#
_entry.id   AF-A0A7D5D738-F1
#
_cell.length_a   1.000
_cell.length_b   1.000
_cell.length_c   1.000
_cell.angle_alpha   90.00
_cell.angle_beta   90.00
_cell.angle_gamma   90.00
#
_symmetry.space_group_name_H-M   'P 1'
#
loop_
_entity.id
_entity.type
_entity.pdbx_description
1 polymer ?
#
loop_
_entity_poly.entity_id
_entity_poly.type
_entity_poly.pdbx_seq_one_letter_code
_entity_poly.pdbx_strand_id
1 'polypeptide(L)'
;MALDMDSKSTAAGPSSRRLGAALLGLLHSHVELFGIELQEQKSRTLSLLLFAGLALVFALLALVALSGLILILLWDNYRMQGMIGLCVFYLLAGLFCAFRLKAAIFDESSPFHGTLEELANDRERLLP
;
A
#
# COMPACT_ATOMS: atom_id res chain seq x y z
N MET A 1 -8.85 28.03 -74.11
CA MET A 1 -9.50 28.78 -73.02
C MET A 1 -10.30 27.73 -72.22
N ALA A 2 -9.61 27.06 -71.29
CA ALA A 2 -9.79 27.17 -69.83
C ALA A 2 -11.17 26.62 -69.42
N LEU A 3 -11.29 25.55 -68.63
CA LEU A 3 -10.70 25.29 -67.32
C LEU A 3 -10.64 23.76 -67.08
N ASP A 4 -9.47 23.17 -66.90
CA ASP A 4 -8.95 22.69 -65.59
C ASP A 4 -9.86 22.95 -64.38
N MET A 5 -10.40 21.89 -63.76
CA MET A 5 -10.31 21.73 -62.31
C MET A 5 -10.73 20.33 -61.87
N ASP A 6 -9.68 19.54 -61.65
CA ASP A 6 -9.57 18.59 -60.55
C ASP A 6 -10.26 19.12 -59.27
N SER A 7 -11.11 18.30 -58.66
CA SER A 7 -11.35 18.40 -57.22
C SER A 7 -11.52 16.99 -56.65
N LYS A 8 -10.39 16.29 -56.66
CA LYS A 8 -10.10 15.21 -55.75
C LYS A 8 -10.10 15.78 -54.33
N SER A 9 -11.19 15.63 -53.58
CA SER A 9 -11.13 15.73 -52.12
C SER A 9 -11.82 14.52 -51.49
N THR A 10 -11.04 13.44 -51.44
CA THR A 10 -11.22 12.38 -50.46
C THR A 10 -11.32 13.03 -49.09
N ALA A 11 -12.51 13.08 -48.51
CA ALA A 11 -12.71 13.35 -47.10
C ALA A 11 -12.10 12.19 -46.31
N ALA A 12 -10.77 12.22 -46.15
CA ALA A 12 -10.05 11.36 -45.23
C ALA A 12 -10.44 11.83 -43.83
N GLY A 13 -11.37 11.09 -43.20
CA GLY A 13 -11.82 11.34 -41.84
C GLY A 13 -10.64 11.51 -40.88
N PRO A 14 -10.80 12.30 -39.80
CA PRO A 14 -9.71 12.62 -38.90
C PRO A 14 -9.06 11.34 -38.38
N SER A 15 -7.83 11.17 -38.85
CA SER A 15 -6.97 10.02 -38.71
C SER A 15 -6.93 9.52 -37.26
N SER A 16 -7.40 8.28 -37.04
CA SER A 16 -7.21 7.48 -35.83
C SER A 16 -5.74 7.45 -35.36
N ARG A 17 -4.80 7.67 -36.27
CA ARG A 17 -3.36 7.78 -36.02
C ARG A 17 -2.98 9.02 -35.19
N ARG A 18 -3.70 10.14 -35.33
CA ARG A 18 -3.50 11.36 -34.52
C ARG A 18 -4.07 11.20 -33.12
N LEU A 19 -5.21 10.52 -32.99
CA LEU A 19 -5.80 10.14 -31.70
C LEU A 19 -4.89 9.17 -30.93
N GLY A 20 -4.34 8.16 -31.61
CA GLY A 20 -3.36 7.24 -31.01
C GLY A 20 -2.09 7.94 -30.52
N ALA A 21 -1.56 8.91 -31.28
CA ALA A 21 -0.41 9.70 -30.85
C ALA A 21 -0.71 10.61 -29.65
N ALA A 22 -1.92 11.19 -29.57
CA ALA A 22 -2.33 11.99 -28.43
C ALA A 22 -2.55 11.15 -27.17
N LEU A 23 -3.14 9.95 -27.29
CA LEU A 23 -3.29 8.99 -26.21
C LEU A 23 -1.94 8.50 -25.68
N LEU A 24 -1.00 8.15 -26.57
CA LEU A 24 0.37 7.78 -26.19
C LEU A 24 1.11 8.92 -25.48
N GLY A 25 0.94 10.16 -25.94
CA GLY A 25 1.51 11.34 -25.27
C GLY A 25 0.92 11.58 -23.88
N LEU A 26 -0.40 11.43 -23.72
CA LEU A 26 -1.08 11.51 -22.43
C LEU A 26 -0.65 10.39 -21.48
N LEU A 27 -0.60 9.14 -21.97
CA LEU A 27 -0.15 8.00 -21.16
C LEU A 27 1.28 8.19 -20.69
N HIS A 28 2.16 8.68 -21.57
CA HIS A 28 3.56 8.91 -21.24
C HIS A 28 3.72 9.93 -20.10
N SER A 29 3.05 11.09 -20.21
CA SER A 29 3.12 12.14 -19.17
C SER A 29 2.48 11.70 -17.85
N HIS A 30 1.38 10.94 -17.88
CA HIS A 30 0.78 10.43 -16.65
C HIS A 30 1.60 9.32 -16.00
N VAL A 31 2.21 8.41 -16.77
CA VAL A 31 3.09 7.36 -16.22
C VAL A 31 4.35 7.96 -15.60
N GLU A 32 4.92 9.00 -16.20
CA GLU A 32 6.05 9.73 -15.65
C GLU A 32 5.66 10.43 -14.34
N LEU A 33 4.50 11.09 -14.30
CA LEU A 33 3.96 11.73 -13.09
C LEU A 33 3.63 10.72 -11.99
N PHE A 34 2.91 9.63 -12.32
CA PHE A 34 2.60 8.52 -11.41
C PHE A 34 3.86 7.88 -10.84
N GLY A 35 4.92 7.74 -11.64
CA GLY A 35 6.20 7.21 -11.20
C GLY A 35 6.89 8.09 -10.16
N ILE A 36 6.84 9.41 -10.35
CA ILE A 36 7.39 10.40 -9.42
C ILE A 36 6.58 10.42 -8.12
N GLU A 37 5.26 10.41 -8.21
CA GLU A 37 4.35 10.45 -7.07
C GLU A 37 4.43 9.16 -6.23
N LEU A 38 4.60 8.00 -6.89
CA LEU A 38 4.91 6.72 -6.23
C LEU A 38 6.28 6.75 -5.55
N GLN A 39 7.31 7.34 -6.17
CA GLN A 39 8.64 7.46 -5.53
C GLN A 39 8.59 8.36 -4.29
N GLU A 40 7.84 9.45 -4.35
CA GLU A 40 7.69 10.41 -3.26
C GLU A 40 6.89 9.81 -2.09
N GLN A 41 5.79 9.10 -2.37
CA GLN A 41 5.04 8.35 -1.36
C GLN A 41 5.84 7.18 -0.78
N LYS A 42 6.63 6.48 -1.59
CA LYS A 42 7.50 5.38 -1.14
C LYS A 42 8.60 5.89 -0.20
N SER A 43 9.26 6.99 -0.52
CA SER A 43 10.29 7.63 0.31
C SER A 43 9.78 7.96 1.72
N ARG A 44 8.64 8.66 1.80
CA ARG A 44 8.03 9.04 3.08
C ARG A 44 7.53 7.84 3.88
N THR A 45 6.92 6.87 3.19
CA THR A 45 6.42 5.64 3.82
C THR A 45 7.55 4.78 4.37
N LEU A 46 8.67 4.66 3.63
CA LEU A 46 9.85 3.94 4.10
C LEU A 46 10.46 4.59 5.34
N SER A 47 10.61 5.92 5.36
CA SER A 47 11.11 6.63 6.54
C SER A 47 10.20 6.40 7.76
N LEU A 48 8.88 6.49 7.59
CA LEU A 48 7.92 6.20 8.66
C LEU A 48 7.98 4.75 9.13
N LEU A 49 8.12 3.78 8.21
CA LEU A 49 8.30 2.36 8.56
C LEU A 49 9.59 2.12 9.33
N LEU A 50 10.69 2.81 8.97
CA LEU A 50 11.95 2.70 9.69
C LEU A 50 11.82 3.25 11.11
N PHE A 51 11.23 4.44 11.29
CA PHE A 51 10.99 4.99 12.63
C PHE A 51 10.01 4.15 13.45
N ALA A 52 8.94 3.64 12.82
CA ALA A 52 7.98 2.74 13.46
C ALA A 52 8.66 1.42 13.88
N GLY A 53 9.50 0.85 13.03
CA GLY A 53 10.29 -0.34 13.34
C GLY A 53 11.29 -0.11 14.47
N LEU A 54 12.02 1.02 14.44
CA LEU A 54 12.95 1.39 15.51
C LEU A 54 12.21 1.62 16.84
N ALA A 55 11.08 2.33 16.82
CA ALA A 55 10.23 2.53 17.98
C ALA A 55 9.71 1.19 18.54
N LEU A 56 9.29 0.27 17.67
CA LEU A 56 8.88 -1.08 18.06
C LEU A 56 10.03 -1.84 18.74
N VAL A 57 11.25 -1.79 18.19
CA VAL A 57 12.43 -2.43 18.79
C VAL A 57 12.71 -1.86 20.18
N PHE A 58 12.75 -0.53 20.34
CA PHE A 58 12.94 0.09 21.66
C PHE A 58 11.82 -0.26 22.64
N ALA A 59 10.56 -0.31 22.19
CA ALA A 59 9.44 -0.72 23.01
C ALA A 59 9.60 -2.18 23.49
N LEU A 60 10.01 -3.11 22.62
CA LEU A 60 10.28 -4.50 22.99
C LEU A 60 11.44 -4.62 23.98
N LEU A 61 12.53 -3.90 23.77
CA LEU A 61 13.66 -3.86 24.72
C LEU A 61 13.23 -3.33 26.09
N ALA A 62 12.47 -2.23 26.12
CA ALA A 62 11.93 -1.67 27.35
C ALA A 62 10.99 -2.65 28.06
N LEU A 63 10.15 -3.38 27.32
CA LEU A 63 9.23 -4.38 27.86
C LEU A 63 9.97 -5.57 28.50
N VAL A 64 11.07 -6.03 27.87
CA VAL A 64 11.96 -7.06 28.44
C VAL A 64 12.68 -6.53 29.68
N ALA A 65 13.19 -5.30 29.66
CA ALA A 65 13.81 -4.69 30.84
C ALA A 65 12.83 -4.53 32.00
N LEU A 66 11.60 -4.07 31.72
CA LEU A 66 10.51 -3.95 32.70
C LEU A 66 10.14 -5.32 33.30
N SER A 67 10.13 -6.37 32.47
CA SER A 67 9.90 -7.75 32.90
C SER A 67 10.95 -8.22 33.89
N GLY A 68 12.22 -8.00 33.56
CA GLY A 68 13.33 -8.30 34.46
C GLY A 68 13.22 -7.51 35.76
N LEU A 69 12.88 -6.22 35.68
CA LEU A 69 12.67 -5.36 36.84
C LEU A 69 11.56 -5.90 37.75
N ILE A 70 10.40 -6.26 37.20
CA ILE A 70 9.30 -6.86 37.96
C ILE A 70 9.76 -8.16 38.64
N LEU A 71 10.47 -9.02 37.92
CA LEU A 71 10.96 -10.27 38.49
C LEU A 71 11.95 -10.04 39.63
N ILE A 72 12.86 -9.07 39.51
CA ILE A 72 13.81 -8.70 40.57
C ILE A 72 13.07 -8.16 41.79
N LEU A 73 12.08 -7.27 41.59
CA LEU A 73 11.30 -6.70 42.70
C LEU A 73 10.48 -7.75 43.45
N LEU A 74 9.92 -8.73 42.73
CA LEU A 74 9.10 -9.80 43.32
C LEU A 74 9.92 -11.02 43.76
N TRP A 75 11.24 -10.98 43.60
CA TRP A 75 12.09 -12.17 43.73
C TRP A 75 12.20 -12.74 45.14
N ASP A 76 12.05 -11.95 46.20
CA ASP A 76 12.25 -12.51 47.56
C ASP A 76 10.98 -13.17 48.11
N ASN A 77 9.80 -12.67 47.74
CA ASN A 77 8.53 -13.11 48.33
C ASN A 77 7.61 -13.83 47.34
N TYR A 78 7.69 -13.49 46.05
CA TYR A 78 6.65 -13.81 45.06
C TYR A 78 7.20 -14.28 43.71
N ARG A 79 8.34 -14.97 43.69
CA ARG A 79 9.02 -15.42 42.44
C ARG A 79 8.09 -16.11 41.47
N MET A 80 7.36 -17.11 41.98
CA MET A 80 6.48 -17.94 41.17
C MET A 80 5.29 -17.13 40.67
N GLN A 81 4.69 -16.30 41.52
CA GLN A 81 3.56 -15.45 41.17
C GLN A 81 3.97 -14.39 40.13
N GLY A 82 5.17 -13.81 40.26
CA GLY A 82 5.73 -12.87 39.29
C GLY A 82 5.91 -13.51 37.91
N MET A 83 6.50 -14.71 37.86
CA MET A 83 6.66 -15.46 36.59
C MET A 83 5.32 -15.85 35.97
N ILE A 84 4.37 -16.36 36.77
CA ILE A 84 3.03 -16.73 36.30
C ILE A 84 2.28 -15.50 35.79
N GLY A 85 2.32 -14.39 36.53
CA GLY A 85 1.68 -13.14 36.14
C GLY A 85 2.21 -12.61 34.81
N LEU A 86 3.53 -12.62 34.63
CA LEU A 86 4.16 -12.24 33.36
C LEU A 86 3.75 -13.17 32.20
N CYS A 87 3.70 -14.47 32.46
CA CYS A 87 3.30 -15.46 31.46
C CYS A 87 1.85 -15.24 31.00
N VAL A 88 0.92 -15.08 31.95
CA VAL A 88 -0.49 -14.78 31.66
C VAL A 88 -0.61 -13.45 30.91
N PHE A 89 0.10 -12.41 31.34
CA PHE A 89 0.10 -11.10 30.68
C PHE A 89 0.54 -11.22 29.21
N TYR A 90 1.65 -11.92 28.94
CA TYR A 90 2.15 -12.10 27.59
C TYR A 90 1.24 -12.97 26.71
N LEU A 91 0.62 -14.00 27.27
CA LEU A 91 -0.36 -14.82 26.55
C LEU A 91 -1.59 -14.00 26.15
N LEU A 92 -2.14 -13.18 27.05
CA LEU A 92 -3.28 -12.32 26.76
C LEU A 92 -2.93 -11.25 25.72
N ALA A 93 -1.77 -10.61 25.84
CA ALA A 93 -1.29 -9.65 24.86
C ALA A 93 -1.08 -10.29 23.48
N GLY A 94 -0.46 -11.48 23.42
CA GLY A 94 -0.28 -12.25 22.19
C GLY A 94 -1.60 -12.64 21.53
N LEU A 95 -2.58 -13.09 22.33
CA LEU A 95 -3.90 -13.45 21.84
C LEU A 95 -4.65 -12.23 21.30
N PHE A 96 -4.58 -11.08 21.99
CA PHE A 96 -5.14 -9.82 21.50
C PHE A 96 -4.53 -9.38 20.17
N CYS A 97 -3.19 -9.44 20.05
CA CYS A 97 -2.49 -9.14 18.80
C CYS A 97 -2.88 -10.12 17.69
N ALA A 98 -3.01 -11.42 17.98
CA ALA A 98 -3.45 -12.42 17.01
C ALA A 98 -4.88 -12.16 16.53
N PHE A 99 -5.81 -11.77 17.41
CA PHE A 99 -7.16 -11.40 17.03
C PHE A 99 -7.21 -10.11 16.21
N ARG A 100 -6.39 -9.10 16.57
CA ARG A 100 -6.29 -7.86 15.79
C ARG A 100 -5.68 -8.09 14.42
N LEU A 101 -4.64 -8.92 14.32
CA LEU A 101 -4.01 -9.30 13.07
C LEU A 101 -4.97 -10.11 12.20
N LYS A 102 -5.66 -11.11 12.79
CA LYS A 102 -6.73 -11.84 12.12
C LYS A 102 -7.79 -10.84 11.62
N ALA A 103 -8.29 -9.95 12.47
CA ALA A 103 -9.26 -8.95 12.04
C ALA A 103 -8.71 -8.13 10.86
N ALA A 104 -7.49 -7.60 10.93
CA ALA A 104 -6.90 -6.81 9.85
C ALA A 104 -6.67 -7.59 8.53
N ILE A 105 -6.39 -8.89 8.60
CA ILE A 105 -6.22 -9.74 7.40
C ILE A 105 -7.57 -10.13 6.79
N PHE A 106 -8.57 -10.39 7.63
CA PHE A 106 -9.90 -10.83 7.22
C PHE A 106 -10.88 -9.65 7.02
N ASP A 107 -10.47 -8.42 7.33
CA ASP A 107 -11.17 -7.19 6.97
C ASP A 107 -10.88 -6.94 5.48
N GLU A 108 -11.75 -7.50 4.65
CA GLU A 108 -11.63 -7.67 3.20
C GLU A 108 -11.72 -6.36 2.39
N SER A 109 -11.29 -5.24 2.96
CA SER A 109 -10.95 -4.05 2.17
C SER A 109 -9.50 -4.16 1.73
N SER A 110 -9.23 -5.06 0.77
CA SER A 110 -8.04 -4.92 -0.07
C SER A 110 -8.11 -3.53 -0.70
N PRO A 111 -7.19 -2.61 -0.41
CA PRO A 111 -7.28 -1.21 -0.87
C PRO A 111 -7.23 -1.06 -2.39
N PHE A 112 -6.99 -2.15 -3.12
CA PHE A 112 -6.89 -2.22 -4.57
C PHE A 112 -7.93 -3.13 -5.23
N HIS A 113 -8.85 -3.76 -4.48
CA HIS A 113 -9.87 -4.62 -5.11
C HIS A 113 -10.80 -3.79 -6.00
N GLY A 114 -11.33 -2.68 -5.47
CA GLY A 114 -12.14 -1.75 -6.26
C GLY A 114 -11.38 -1.22 -7.48
N THR A 115 -10.11 -0.84 -7.31
CA THR A 115 -9.29 -0.33 -8.42
C THR A 115 -8.96 -1.39 -9.47
N LEU A 116 -8.69 -2.64 -9.08
CA LEU A 116 -8.41 -3.74 -10.02
C LEU A 116 -9.66 -4.20 -10.75
N GLU A 117 -10.80 -4.21 -10.09
CA GLU A 117 -12.09 -4.55 -10.67
C GLU A 117 -12.54 -3.46 -11.66
N GLU A 118 -12.29 -2.19 -11.33
CA GLU A 118 -12.53 -1.06 -12.22
C GLU A 118 -11.56 -1.06 -13.42
N LEU A 119 -10.28 -1.44 -13.22
CA LEU A 119 -9.33 -1.67 -14.33
C LEU A 119 -9.70 -2.88 -15.21
N ALA A 120 -10.24 -3.95 -14.63
CA ALA A 120 -10.70 -5.12 -15.37
C ALA A 120 -11.92 -4.78 -16.24
N ASN A 121 -12.85 -3.99 -15.70
CA ASN A 121 -14.04 -3.54 -16.39
C ASN A 121 -13.72 -2.55 -17.52
N ASP A 122 -12.76 -1.65 -17.31
CA ASP A 122 -12.24 -0.77 -18.37
C ASP A 122 -11.54 -1.56 -19.48
N ARG A 123 -10.84 -2.66 -19.14
CA ARG A 123 -10.23 -3.56 -20.14
C ARG A 123 -11.27 -4.26 -21.01
N GLU A 124 -12.37 -4.74 -20.43
CA GLU A 124 -13.47 -5.35 -21.17
C GLU A 124 -14.23 -4.35 -22.06
N ARG A 125 -14.30 -3.08 -21.65
CA ARG A 125 -14.88 -2.01 -22.49
C ARG A 125 -13.95 -1.53 -23.60
N LEU A 126 -12.64 -1.70 -23.45
CA LEU A 126 -11.62 -1.24 -24.42
C LEU A 126 -11.17 -2.32 -25.41
N LEU A 127 -11.50 -3.59 -25.18
CA LEU A 127 -11.39 -4.65 -26.19
C LEU A 127 -12.75 -4.80 -26.89
N PRO A 128 -12.87 -4.46 -28.19
CA PRO A 128 -14.13 -4.50 -28.95
C PRO A 128 -14.68 -5.91 -29.15
#